data_AF-A0AAX3J577-F1
#
_entry.id   AF-A0AAX3J577-F1
#
_cell.length_a   1.000
_cell.length_b   1.000
_cell.length_c   1.000
_cell.angle_alpha   90.00
_cell.angle_beta   90.00
_cell.angle_gamma   90.00
#
_symmetry.space_group_name_H-M   'P 1'
#
loop_
_entity.id
_entity.type
_entity.pdbx_description
1 polymer ?
#
loop_
_entity_poly.entity_id
_entity_poly.type
_entity_poly.pdbx_seq_one_letter_code
_entity_poly.pdbx_strand_id
1 'polypeptide(L)'
;MSNEIVMHENAGTAAAIFSPDGLDKLLRFADVMANGRVAVPAHLAGKPADCLAVAMQAAQWGMNPFAVAQKTHVISGTLGYEAQLVNAVITTMSPTKDRINYEWFGPWEGVIGKFVEKTSQKGNKYIAPDWTLKDEQGCGVRVWATMKGEDSPRVLELMLSQAQVRNSTLWASDPKQQLAYLAVKRWSRLHCPDVIMGVYTPDELEGEPRGERDITPRSTADLNTMIGSSNEPAQAADSHGGLDDDVLVAGLQEEIELADTLEKAVAIGEKIGKQKDSLTESTFRSLRARAAKLYKHHDARRQIEAAINSLDASAPDAKETFVKVESDLQRLKGALGDELHEGFSITLGDMRAEYV
;
A
#
# COMPACT_ATOMS: atom_id res chain seq x y z
N MET A 1 -26.04 50.88 -28.67
CA MET A 1 -25.46 49.52 -28.56
C MET A 1 -25.21 49.28 -27.09
N SER A 2 -26.07 48.49 -26.45
CA SER A 2 -25.95 48.14 -25.04
C SER A 2 -24.95 46.99 -24.93
N ASN A 3 -23.83 47.22 -24.23
CA ASN A 3 -22.92 46.14 -23.86
C ASN A 3 -23.61 45.31 -22.77
N GLU A 4 -24.09 44.13 -23.13
CA GLU A 4 -24.39 43.08 -22.16
C GLU A 4 -23.08 42.66 -21.50
N ILE A 5 -22.93 43.00 -20.22
CA ILE A 5 -21.94 42.38 -19.35
C ILE A 5 -22.45 40.97 -19.11
N VAL A 6 -21.91 40.00 -19.83
CA VAL A 6 -22.15 38.58 -19.56
C VAL A 6 -21.59 38.30 -18.17
N MET A 7 -22.48 38.25 -17.18
CA MET A 7 -22.14 37.72 -15.87
C MET A 7 -21.94 36.22 -16.04
N HIS A 8 -20.68 35.77 -16.07
CA HIS A 8 -20.41 34.36 -15.84
C HIS A 8 -20.80 34.06 -14.39
N GLU A 9 -21.95 33.40 -14.20
CA GLU A 9 -22.20 32.65 -12.98
C GLU A 9 -21.00 31.71 -12.77
N ASN A 10 -20.29 31.92 -11.67
CA ASN A 10 -19.37 30.91 -11.16
C ASN A 10 -20.21 29.69 -10.80
N ALA A 11 -20.42 28.80 -11.77
CA ALA A 11 -20.77 27.42 -11.48
C ALA A 11 -19.79 26.97 -10.38
N GLY A 12 -20.31 26.48 -9.25
CA GLY A 12 -19.47 26.00 -8.16
C GLY A 12 -18.38 25.09 -8.74
N THR A 13 -17.14 25.24 -8.31
CA THR A 13 -15.95 24.61 -8.94
C THR A 13 -16.18 23.14 -9.31
N ALA A 14 -16.92 22.40 -8.48
CA ALA A 14 -17.37 21.04 -8.78
C ALA A 14 -18.28 20.94 -10.04
N ALA A 15 -19.34 21.74 -10.15
CA ALA A 15 -20.23 21.74 -11.31
C ALA A 15 -19.49 22.12 -12.62
N ALA A 16 -18.50 23.01 -12.55
CA ALA A 16 -17.66 23.33 -13.71
C ALA A 16 -16.74 22.16 -14.10
N ILE A 17 -16.09 21.51 -13.13
CA ILE A 17 -15.19 20.37 -13.33
C ILE A 17 -15.95 19.14 -13.87
N PHE A 18 -17.10 18.81 -13.29
CA PHE A 18 -17.88 17.62 -13.63
C PHE A 18 -18.89 17.83 -14.78
N SER A 19 -18.86 18.99 -15.43
CA SER A 19 -19.59 19.18 -16.69
C SER A 19 -18.91 18.37 -17.81
N PRO A 20 -19.65 17.96 -18.87
CA PRO A 20 -19.04 17.26 -20.00
C PRO A 20 -17.85 18.01 -20.61
N ASP A 21 -17.98 19.33 -20.80
CA ASP A 21 -16.92 20.20 -21.30
C ASP A 21 -15.74 20.34 -20.31
N GLY A 22 -16.03 20.35 -19.01
CA GLY A 22 -15.02 20.40 -17.95
C GLY A 22 -14.19 19.13 -17.90
N LEU A 23 -14.85 17.97 -18.00
CA LEU A 23 -14.20 16.66 -18.04
C LEU A 23 -13.34 16.49 -19.30
N ASP A 24 -13.83 16.91 -20.48
CA ASP A 24 -13.02 16.86 -21.72
C ASP A 24 -11.75 17.72 -21.59
N LYS A 25 -11.85 18.91 -21.00
CA LYS A 25 -10.69 19.78 -20.77
C LYS A 25 -9.70 19.17 -19.76
N LEU A 26 -10.19 18.53 -18.71
CA LEU A 26 -9.35 17.85 -17.72
C LEU A 26 -8.66 16.61 -18.31
N LEU A 27 -9.35 15.84 -19.16
CA LEU A 27 -8.77 14.73 -19.91
C LEU A 27 -7.60 15.21 -20.78
N ARG A 28 -7.80 16.28 -21.57
CA ARG A 28 -6.71 16.87 -22.38
C ARG A 28 -5.57 17.40 -21.52
N PHE A 29 -5.87 18.02 -20.39
CA PHE A 29 -4.84 18.49 -19.46
C PHE A 29 -4.04 17.31 -18.89
N ALA A 30 -4.71 16.21 -18.56
CA ALA A 30 -4.07 14.99 -18.07
C ALA A 30 -3.16 14.34 -19.13
N ASP A 31 -3.55 14.36 -20.40
CA ASP A 31 -2.67 13.93 -21.51
C ASP A 31 -1.41 14.79 -21.60
N VAL A 32 -1.55 16.12 -21.48
CA VAL A 32 -0.40 17.03 -21.45
C VAL A 32 0.52 16.73 -20.27
N MET A 33 -0.09 16.47 -19.10
CA MET A 33 0.64 16.12 -17.88
C MET A 33 1.39 14.79 -18.03
N ALA A 34 0.75 13.75 -18.57
CA ALA A 34 1.37 12.45 -18.81
C ALA A 34 2.53 12.50 -19.81
N ASN A 35 2.52 13.44 -20.75
CA ASN A 35 3.63 13.68 -21.67
C ASN A 35 4.84 14.38 -21.01
N GLY A 36 4.67 14.95 -19.81
CA GLY A 36 5.75 15.54 -19.02
C GLY A 36 6.70 14.46 -18.49
N ARG A 37 7.98 14.52 -18.85
CA ARG A 37 9.00 13.56 -18.36
C ARG A 37 9.79 14.03 -17.15
N VAL A 38 9.94 15.36 -16.99
CA VAL A 38 10.75 15.96 -15.91
C VAL A 38 9.86 16.53 -14.81
N ALA A 39 8.76 17.18 -15.20
CA ALA A 39 7.84 17.84 -14.27
C ALA A 39 6.87 16.89 -13.57
N VAL A 40 6.78 15.63 -14.03
CA VAL A 40 5.86 14.61 -13.54
C VAL A 40 6.66 13.36 -13.17
N PRO A 41 6.38 12.71 -12.02
CA PRO A 41 7.07 11.50 -11.61
C PRO A 41 6.93 10.33 -12.58
N ALA A 42 7.92 9.43 -12.57
CA ALA A 42 7.96 8.27 -13.44
C ALA A 42 6.74 7.34 -13.32
N HIS A 43 6.10 7.27 -12.15
CA HIS A 43 4.90 6.45 -11.95
C HIS A 43 3.63 7.04 -12.55
N LEU A 44 3.63 8.32 -12.96
CA LEU A 44 2.54 9.02 -13.63
C LEU A 44 2.83 9.34 -15.11
N ALA A 45 4.11 9.41 -15.50
CA ALA A 45 4.51 9.67 -16.88
C ALA A 45 3.98 8.58 -17.83
N GLY A 46 3.37 9.00 -18.94
CA GLY A 46 2.69 8.11 -19.89
C GLY A 46 1.35 7.55 -19.41
N LYS A 47 0.86 7.95 -18.24
CA LYS A 47 -0.40 7.46 -17.65
C LYS A 47 -1.42 8.59 -17.48
N PRO A 48 -2.19 8.91 -18.54
CA PRO A 48 -3.13 10.03 -18.51
C PRO A 48 -4.27 9.82 -17.50
N ALA A 49 -4.74 8.59 -17.30
CA ALA A 49 -5.77 8.30 -16.29
C ALA A 49 -5.29 8.63 -14.86
N ASP A 50 -4.07 8.22 -14.50
CA ASP A 50 -3.50 8.52 -13.19
C ASP A 50 -3.23 10.03 -13.04
N CYS A 51 -2.76 10.69 -14.10
CA CYS A 51 -2.59 12.14 -14.12
C CYS A 51 -3.92 12.88 -13.95
N LEU A 52 -5.01 12.38 -14.54
CA LEU A 52 -6.35 12.93 -14.37
C LEU A 52 -6.81 12.82 -12.92
N ALA A 53 -6.64 11.65 -12.30
CA ALA A 53 -6.99 11.45 -10.90
C ALA A 53 -6.25 12.45 -9.99
N VAL A 54 -4.94 12.65 -10.22
CA VAL A 54 -4.14 13.64 -9.49
C VAL A 54 -4.60 15.07 -9.78
N ALA A 55 -4.93 15.40 -11.04
CA ALA A 55 -5.41 16.73 -11.40
C ALA A 55 -6.76 17.06 -10.77
N MET A 56 -7.68 16.09 -10.71
CA MET A 56 -8.97 16.23 -10.03
C MET A 56 -8.79 16.41 -8.52
N GLN A 57 -7.90 15.61 -7.91
CA GLN A 57 -7.58 15.75 -6.48
C GLN A 57 -6.96 17.12 -6.17
N ALA A 58 -6.04 17.58 -7.02
CA ALA A 58 -5.43 18.90 -6.91
C ALA A 58 -6.48 20.02 -7.04
N ALA A 59 -7.42 19.89 -7.97
CA ALA A 59 -8.51 20.84 -8.12
C ALA A 59 -9.41 20.90 -6.88
N GLN A 60 -9.70 19.76 -6.25
CA GLN A 60 -10.44 19.70 -4.99
C GLN A 60 -9.72 20.43 -3.85
N TRP A 61 -8.39 20.33 -3.79
CA TRP A 61 -7.57 21.05 -2.81
C TRP A 61 -7.24 22.50 -3.22
N GLY A 62 -7.66 22.94 -4.41
CA GLY A 62 -7.29 24.26 -4.95
C GLY A 62 -5.79 24.42 -5.20
N MET A 63 -5.09 23.33 -5.52
CA MET A 63 -3.63 23.28 -5.70
C MET A 63 -3.22 23.04 -7.15
N ASN A 64 -1.97 23.38 -7.47
CA ASN A 64 -1.38 23.11 -8.79
C ASN A 64 -1.19 21.58 -9.00
N PRO A 65 -1.78 20.97 -10.05
CA PRO A 65 -1.68 19.54 -10.32
C PRO A 65 -0.24 19.02 -10.44
N PHE A 66 0.68 19.78 -11.03
CA PHE A 66 2.09 19.36 -11.16
C PHE A 66 2.79 19.32 -9.80
N ALA A 67 2.51 20.29 -8.93
CA ALA A 67 3.06 20.32 -7.58
C ALA A 67 2.52 19.18 -6.71
N VAL A 68 1.24 18.87 -6.85
CA VAL A 68 0.61 17.71 -6.19
C VAL A 68 1.23 16.41 -6.69
N ALA A 69 1.36 16.24 -8.01
CA ALA A 69 1.98 15.06 -8.60
C ALA A 69 3.40 14.81 -8.08
N GLN A 70 4.24 15.85 -7.98
CA GLN A 70 5.60 15.73 -7.45
C GLN A 70 5.66 15.24 -6.00
N LYS A 71 4.54 15.26 -5.28
CA LYS A 71 4.40 14.79 -3.91
C LYS A 71 3.63 13.47 -3.80
N THR A 72 3.51 12.75 -4.92
CA THR A 72 2.94 11.39 -4.94
C THR A 72 4.01 10.32 -5.01
N HIS A 73 3.66 9.11 -4.58
CA HIS A 73 4.48 7.91 -4.69
C HIS A 73 3.56 6.70 -4.84
N VAL A 74 4.08 5.57 -5.32
CA VAL A 74 3.32 4.32 -5.45
C VAL A 74 3.97 3.23 -4.62
N ILE A 75 3.19 2.62 -3.72
CA ILE A 75 3.61 1.49 -2.89
C ILE A 75 2.57 0.39 -3.08
N SER A 76 3.00 -0.80 -3.47
CA SER A 76 2.13 -1.95 -3.71
C SER A 76 0.92 -1.62 -4.61
N GLY A 77 1.15 -0.85 -5.68
CA GLY A 77 0.11 -0.45 -6.64
C GLY A 77 -0.80 0.69 -6.18
N THR A 78 -0.72 1.11 -4.91
CA THR A 78 -1.54 2.20 -4.37
C THR A 78 -0.82 3.53 -4.44
N LEU A 79 -1.50 4.56 -4.93
CA LEU A 79 -1.00 5.94 -4.94
C LEU A 79 -1.10 6.53 -3.53
N GLY A 80 0.02 6.97 -2.99
CA GLY A 80 0.08 7.74 -1.75
C GLY A 80 0.60 9.15 -1.98
N TYR A 81 0.42 9.99 -0.96
CA TYR A 81 0.82 11.40 -0.93
C TYR A 81 1.77 11.66 0.23
N GLU A 82 2.80 12.47 0.00
CA GLU A 82 3.78 12.82 1.03
C GLU A 82 3.15 13.67 2.15
N ALA A 83 3.67 13.52 3.38
CA ALA A 83 3.22 14.31 4.53
C ALA A 83 3.35 15.83 4.33
N GLN A 84 4.32 16.27 3.52
CA GLN A 84 4.47 17.69 3.16
C GLN A 84 3.25 18.24 2.41
N LEU A 85 2.68 17.44 1.51
CA LEU A 85 1.46 17.82 0.81
C LEU A 85 0.28 17.84 1.78
N VAL A 86 0.14 16.83 2.64
CA VAL A 86 -0.90 16.80 3.68
C VAL A 86 -0.85 18.07 4.55
N ASN A 87 0.35 18.47 4.99
CA ASN A 87 0.52 19.70 5.76
C ASN A 87 0.10 20.95 4.97
N ALA A 88 0.48 21.04 3.69
CA ALA A 88 0.08 22.13 2.82
C ALA A 88 -1.45 22.20 2.68
N VAL A 89 -2.10 21.06 2.46
CA VAL A 89 -3.56 20.93 2.30
C VAL A 89 -4.28 21.37 3.56
N ILE A 90 -3.86 20.90 4.74
CA ILE A 90 -4.45 21.33 6.02
C ILE A 90 -4.27 22.83 6.21
N THR A 91 -3.08 23.34 5.92
CA THR A 91 -2.79 24.77 6.09
C THR A 91 -3.69 25.66 5.22
N THR A 92 -4.09 25.20 4.04
CA THR A 92 -4.92 25.99 3.12
C THR A 92 -6.41 25.74 3.30
N MET A 93 -6.82 24.51 3.63
CA MET A 93 -8.23 24.09 3.56
C MET A 93 -8.87 23.83 4.93
N SER A 94 -8.08 23.57 5.99
CA SER A 94 -8.67 23.29 7.29
C SER A 94 -9.28 24.53 7.92
N PRO A 95 -10.35 24.38 8.72
CA PRO A 95 -10.97 25.50 9.42
C PRO A 95 -10.17 25.87 10.68
N THR A 96 -8.85 26.02 10.58
CA THR A 96 -7.99 26.49 11.67
C THR A 96 -7.80 28.01 11.64
N LYS A 97 -7.49 28.60 12.79
CA LYS A 97 -7.13 30.02 12.97
C LYS A 97 -5.64 30.25 12.67
N ASP A 98 -4.83 29.26 12.99
CA ASP A 98 -3.38 29.22 12.91
C ASP A 98 -2.91 28.00 12.11
N ARG A 99 -1.61 27.99 11.76
CA ARG A 99 -0.97 26.82 11.14
C ARG A 99 -0.74 25.73 12.19
N ILE A 100 -0.44 24.51 11.76
CA ILE A 100 0.03 23.48 12.69
C ILE A 100 1.33 23.95 13.33
N ASN A 101 1.36 23.95 14.65
CA ASN A 101 2.52 24.27 15.47
C ASN A 101 3.15 22.99 16.01
N TYR A 102 4.41 23.10 16.43
CA TYR A 102 5.24 21.96 16.86
C TYR A 102 6.05 22.32 18.10
N GLU A 103 6.14 21.38 19.04
CA GLU A 103 7.06 21.44 20.17
C GLU A 103 7.65 20.05 20.40
N TRP A 104 8.96 19.91 20.23
CA TRP A 104 9.67 18.66 20.51
C TRP A 104 10.09 18.61 21.97
N PHE A 105 9.87 17.47 22.62
CA PHE A 105 10.22 17.27 24.02
C PHE A 105 10.95 15.93 24.22
N GLY A 106 11.61 15.80 25.38
CA GLY A 106 12.38 14.61 25.74
C GLY A 106 13.88 14.69 25.43
N PRO A 107 14.66 13.68 25.85
CA PRO A 107 16.12 13.67 25.77
C PRO A 107 16.62 13.31 24.36
N TRP A 108 16.42 14.22 23.40
CA TRP A 108 16.77 14.01 21.99
C TRP A 108 18.27 13.83 21.74
N GLU A 109 19.14 14.16 22.69
CA GLU A 109 20.58 13.89 22.66
C GLU A 109 20.88 12.38 22.59
N GLY A 110 19.94 11.55 23.06
CA GLY A 110 20.00 10.10 22.95
C GLY A 110 19.73 9.57 21.54
N VAL A 111 19.20 10.40 20.64
CA VAL A 111 18.68 9.99 19.32
C VAL A 111 19.41 10.71 18.19
N ILE A 112 19.50 12.05 18.28
CA ILE A 112 20.04 12.89 17.21
C ILE A 112 21.51 12.57 16.98
N GLY A 113 21.87 12.31 15.72
CA GLY A 113 23.25 12.04 15.31
C GLY A 113 23.73 10.62 15.60
N LYS A 114 22.90 9.76 16.21
CA LYS A 114 23.23 8.33 16.41
C LYS A 114 22.76 7.52 15.22
N PHE A 115 23.62 7.36 14.22
CA PHE A 115 23.32 6.53 13.05
C PHE A 115 24.53 5.71 12.64
N VAL A 116 24.26 4.60 11.95
CA VAL A 116 25.25 3.66 11.45
C VAL A 116 25.09 3.51 9.95
N GLU A 117 26.21 3.38 9.25
CA GLU A 117 26.21 3.02 7.83
C GLU A 117 25.93 1.52 7.69
N LYS A 118 24.89 1.17 6.93
CA LYS A 118 24.52 -0.20 6.58
C LYS A 118 24.65 -0.40 5.08
N THR A 119 24.88 -1.64 4.68
CA THR A 119 24.92 -2.03 3.26
C THR A 119 23.66 -2.82 2.93
N SER A 120 22.92 -2.37 1.92
CA SER A 120 21.76 -3.09 1.39
C SER A 120 22.17 -4.41 0.74
N GLN A 121 21.21 -5.33 0.55
CA GLN A 121 21.44 -6.58 -0.19
C GLN A 121 21.95 -6.35 -1.62
N LYS A 122 21.73 -5.16 -2.19
CA LYS A 122 22.19 -4.75 -3.52
C LYS A 122 23.59 -4.09 -3.51
N GLY A 123 24.27 -4.06 -2.37
CA GLY A 123 25.61 -3.46 -2.22
C GLY A 123 25.64 -1.94 -2.02
N ASN A 124 24.48 -1.27 -2.06
CA ASN A 124 24.40 0.17 -1.82
C ASN A 124 24.47 0.48 -0.32
N LYS A 125 25.29 1.47 0.04
CA LYS A 125 25.42 1.98 1.41
C LYS A 125 24.29 2.96 1.73
N TYR A 126 23.76 2.91 2.94
CA TYR A 126 22.74 3.83 3.45
C TYR A 126 22.91 4.04 4.96
N ILE A 127 22.37 5.13 5.50
CA ILE A 127 22.37 5.39 6.93
C ILE A 127 21.10 4.85 7.59
N ALA A 128 21.25 4.26 8.76
CA ALA A 128 20.15 3.74 9.57
C ALA A 128 20.27 4.22 11.02
N PRO A 129 19.16 4.31 11.77
CA PRO A 129 19.18 4.58 13.20
C PRO A 129 20.13 3.63 13.96
N ASP A 130 20.90 4.19 14.91
CA ASP A 130 21.77 3.44 15.83
C ASP A 130 21.46 3.76 17.31
N TRP A 131 20.19 4.07 17.59
CA TRP A 131 19.66 4.22 18.95
C TRP A 131 18.63 3.13 19.24
N THR A 132 18.45 2.82 20.52
CA THR A 132 17.51 1.79 21.00
C THR A 132 16.22 2.40 21.53
N LEU A 133 15.21 1.56 21.83
CA LEU A 133 13.98 2.00 22.51
C LEU A 133 14.24 2.72 23.85
N LYS A 134 15.34 2.37 24.53
CA LYS A 134 15.74 3.03 25.78
C LYS A 134 16.27 4.43 25.53
N ASP A 135 17.03 4.62 24.45
CA ASP A 135 17.60 5.91 24.08
C ASP A 135 16.52 6.92 23.64
N GLU A 136 15.44 6.45 23.01
CA GLU A 136 14.32 7.30 22.59
C GLU A 136 13.22 7.44 23.66
N GLN A 137 13.42 6.88 24.85
CA GLN A 137 12.44 6.96 25.92
C GLN A 137 12.18 8.43 26.31
N GLY A 138 10.92 8.83 26.25
CA GLY A 138 10.51 10.21 26.56
C GLY A 138 10.64 11.19 25.39
N CYS A 139 11.28 10.82 24.28
CA CYS A 139 11.34 11.65 23.07
C CYS A 139 9.97 11.68 22.37
N GLY A 140 9.50 12.88 22.05
CA GLY A 140 8.22 13.06 21.39
C GLY A 140 8.06 14.43 20.75
N VAL A 141 6.93 14.61 20.09
CA VAL A 141 6.49 15.89 19.53
C VAL A 141 5.04 16.14 19.92
N ARG A 142 4.76 17.38 20.31
CA ARG A 142 3.41 17.92 20.46
C ARG A 142 3.08 18.73 19.21
N VAL A 143 1.94 18.47 18.60
CA VAL A 143 1.41 19.23 17.47
C VAL A 143 0.03 19.77 17.78
N TRP A 144 -0.26 20.99 17.34
CA TRP A 144 -1.56 21.60 17.60
C TRP A 144 -1.92 22.69 16.60
N ALA A 145 -3.23 22.93 16.47
CA ALA A 145 -3.81 24.12 15.88
C ALA A 145 -5.15 24.43 16.54
N THR A 146 -5.59 25.68 16.44
CA THR A 146 -6.85 26.15 17.01
C THR A 146 -7.92 26.19 15.94
N MET A 147 -9.05 25.52 16.16
CA MET A 147 -10.15 25.55 15.20
C MET A 147 -10.88 26.90 15.23
N LYS A 148 -11.45 27.32 14.10
CA LYS A 148 -12.36 28.46 14.04
C LYS A 148 -13.56 28.18 14.94
N GLY A 149 -13.86 29.13 15.83
CA GLY A 149 -14.91 28.98 16.83
C GLY A 149 -14.49 28.30 18.14
N GLU A 150 -13.26 27.78 18.25
CA GLU A 150 -12.73 27.21 19.50
C GLU A 150 -11.74 28.16 20.18
N ASP A 151 -11.76 28.24 21.50
CA ASP A 151 -10.84 29.08 22.28
C ASP A 151 -9.55 28.34 22.69
N SER A 152 -9.61 27.01 22.74
CA SER A 152 -8.48 26.16 23.09
C SER A 152 -7.97 25.39 21.86
N PRO A 153 -6.65 25.20 21.73
CA PRO A 153 -6.11 24.44 20.62
C PRO A 153 -6.41 22.95 20.77
N ARG A 154 -6.54 22.25 19.64
CA ARG A 154 -6.57 20.79 19.61
C ARG A 154 -5.14 20.27 19.53
N VAL A 155 -4.74 19.48 20.51
CA VAL A 155 -3.36 19.05 20.70
C VAL A 155 -3.25 17.54 20.50
N LEU A 156 -2.21 17.11 19.79
CA LEU A 156 -1.80 15.71 19.69
C LEU A 156 -0.35 15.57 20.12
N GLU A 157 -0.09 14.69 21.08
CA GLU A 157 1.27 14.29 21.45
C GLU A 157 1.58 12.93 20.84
N LEU A 158 2.75 12.82 20.23
CA LEU A 158 3.24 11.60 19.62
C LEU A 158 4.64 11.29 20.13
N MET A 159 4.78 10.14 20.77
CA MET A 159 6.09 9.63 21.20
C MET A 159 6.84 9.04 20.02
N LEU A 160 8.17 9.18 19.99
CA LEU A 160 9.01 8.55 18.97
C LEU A 160 8.80 7.03 18.95
N SER A 161 8.64 6.40 20.11
CA SER A 161 8.33 4.97 20.25
C SER A 161 6.99 4.53 19.62
N GLN A 162 6.06 5.45 19.38
CA GLN A 162 4.79 5.16 18.69
C GLN A 162 4.92 5.22 17.15
N ALA A 163 6.07 5.66 16.62
CA ALA A 163 6.40 5.57 15.20
C ALA A 163 6.93 4.17 14.87
N GLN A 164 6.03 3.24 14.61
CA GLN A 164 6.37 1.82 14.39
C GLN A 164 7.05 1.59 13.01
N VAL A 165 6.59 2.29 11.97
CA VAL A 165 7.15 2.19 10.61
C VAL A 165 8.23 3.26 10.43
N ARG A 166 9.48 2.83 10.18
CA ARG A 166 10.66 3.72 10.06
C ARG A 166 11.55 3.39 8.86
N ASN A 167 10.95 3.21 7.69
CA ASN A 167 11.63 2.71 6.49
C ASN A 167 12.47 3.76 5.75
N SER A 168 12.26 5.06 6.03
CA SER A 168 13.07 6.13 5.46
C SER A 168 14.43 6.25 6.14
N THR A 169 15.50 6.41 5.37
CA THR A 169 16.83 6.76 5.88
C THR A 169 16.83 8.09 6.65
N LEU A 170 15.85 8.96 6.37
CA LEU A 170 15.66 10.22 7.10
C LEU A 170 15.29 10.02 8.56
N TRP A 171 14.79 8.84 8.97
CA TRP A 171 14.65 8.59 10.40
C TRP A 171 16.02 8.71 11.09
N ALA A 172 17.10 8.20 10.47
CA ALA A 172 18.44 8.26 11.02
C ALA A 172 19.02 9.70 11.07
N SER A 173 18.91 10.46 9.97
CA SER A 173 19.51 11.79 9.86
C SER A 173 18.65 12.92 10.42
N ASP A 174 17.32 12.80 10.34
CA ASP A 174 16.38 13.84 10.75
C ASP A 174 15.10 13.25 11.41
N PRO A 175 15.26 12.58 12.57
CA PRO A 175 14.15 11.91 13.26
C PRO A 175 13.08 12.89 13.77
N LYS A 176 13.46 14.13 14.11
CA LYS A 176 12.53 15.15 14.58
C LYS A 176 11.55 15.56 13.48
N GLN A 177 12.04 15.77 12.26
CA GLN A 177 11.19 16.11 11.12
C GLN A 177 10.28 14.95 10.74
N GLN A 178 10.81 13.72 10.69
CA GLN A 178 10.00 12.53 10.40
C GLN A 178 8.86 12.34 11.40
N LEU A 179 9.15 12.49 12.70
CA LEU A 179 8.13 12.39 13.73
C LEU A 179 7.07 13.51 13.62
N ALA A 180 7.49 14.74 13.31
CA ALA A 180 6.56 15.84 13.08
C ALA A 180 5.63 15.60 11.88
N TYR A 181 6.17 15.05 10.77
CA TYR A 181 5.37 14.65 9.62
C TYR A 181 4.33 13.58 9.98
N LEU A 182 4.73 12.56 10.73
CA LEU A 182 3.79 11.55 11.22
C LEU A 182 2.70 12.15 12.13
N ALA A 183 3.10 13.04 13.05
CA ALA A 183 2.18 13.71 13.97
C ALA A 183 1.16 14.58 13.24
N VAL A 184 1.58 15.34 12.22
CA VAL A 184 0.65 16.13 11.37
C VAL A 184 -0.39 15.22 10.76
N LYS A 185 0.01 14.13 10.10
CA LYS A 185 -0.94 13.23 9.44
C LYS A 185 -1.95 12.64 10.42
N ARG A 186 -1.49 12.23 11.62
CA ARG A 186 -2.37 11.71 12.67
C ARG A 186 -3.34 12.78 13.20
N TRP A 187 -2.85 14.00 13.43
CA TRP A 187 -3.67 15.13 13.82
C TRP A 187 -4.72 15.46 12.75
N SER A 188 -4.30 15.53 11.48
CA SER A 188 -5.17 15.81 10.34
C SER A 188 -6.28 14.77 10.19
N ARG A 189 -5.95 13.48 10.34
CA ARG A 189 -6.96 12.42 10.32
C ARG A 189 -7.98 12.53 11.43
N LEU A 190 -7.55 12.93 12.62
CA LEU A 190 -8.43 13.02 13.76
C LEU A 190 -9.33 14.26 13.69
N HIS A 191 -8.81 15.39 13.19
CA HIS A 191 -9.48 16.69 13.33
C HIS A 191 -9.93 17.33 12.02
N CYS A 192 -9.41 16.88 10.87
CA CYS A 192 -9.78 17.34 9.53
C CYS A 192 -9.89 16.17 8.53
N PRO A 193 -10.60 15.07 8.85
CA PRO A 193 -10.71 13.91 7.96
C PRO A 193 -11.40 14.24 6.63
N ASP A 194 -12.35 15.17 6.65
CA ASP A 194 -13.07 15.71 5.50
C ASP A 194 -12.18 16.47 4.51
N VAL A 195 -11.08 17.04 4.99
CA VAL A 195 -10.11 17.75 4.15
C VAL A 195 -9.15 16.76 3.47
N ILE A 196 -8.75 15.71 4.19
CA ILE A 196 -7.80 14.69 3.70
C ILE A 196 -8.49 13.59 2.89
N MET A 197 -9.80 13.37 3.06
CA MET A 197 -10.62 12.44 2.27
C MET A 197 -10.04 11.02 2.15
N GLY A 198 -9.33 10.57 3.19
CA GLY A 198 -8.79 9.20 3.24
C GLY A 198 -7.58 8.96 2.34
N VAL A 199 -6.89 9.99 1.82
CA VAL A 199 -5.66 9.75 1.07
C VAL A 199 -4.60 9.06 1.94
N TYR A 200 -3.89 8.12 1.32
CA TYR A 200 -2.83 7.37 1.95
C TYR A 200 -1.52 8.13 1.89
N THR A 201 -0.65 7.89 2.87
CA THR A 201 0.73 8.36 2.87
C THR A 201 1.69 7.17 2.96
N PRO A 202 2.99 7.33 2.66
CA PRO A 202 3.84 6.19 2.33
C PRO A 202 3.93 5.16 3.46
N ASP A 203 4.09 5.63 4.69
CA ASP A 203 4.21 4.78 5.88
C ASP A 203 2.93 4.02 6.24
N GLU A 204 1.77 4.39 5.69
CA GLU A 204 0.50 3.66 5.87
C GLU A 204 0.29 2.59 4.83
N LEU A 205 0.94 2.71 3.67
CA LEU A 205 0.94 1.70 2.61
C LEU A 205 2.02 0.64 2.84
N GLU A 206 3.06 0.97 3.60
CA GLU A 206 4.17 0.07 3.93
C GLU A 206 3.94 -0.82 5.15
N GLY A 207 2.90 -0.54 5.95
CA GLY A 207 2.45 -1.46 7.00
C GLY A 207 1.59 -2.55 6.38
N GLU A 208 1.78 -3.82 6.78
CA GLU A 208 0.78 -4.84 6.45
C GLU A 208 -0.58 -4.33 6.94
N PRO A 209 -1.60 -4.25 6.06
CA PRO A 209 -2.93 -3.92 6.51
C PRO A 209 -3.31 -4.94 7.56
N ARG A 210 -3.69 -4.49 8.76
CA ARG A 210 -4.42 -5.35 9.69
C ARG A 210 -5.64 -5.82 8.90
N GLY A 211 -5.65 -7.10 8.50
CA GLY A 211 -6.73 -7.67 7.71
C GLY A 211 -8.05 -7.25 8.33
N GLU A 212 -8.89 -6.57 7.55
CA GLU A 212 -10.20 -6.16 8.01
C GLU A 212 -10.95 -7.41 8.44
N ARG A 213 -11.32 -7.45 9.72
CA ARG A 213 -12.00 -8.60 10.30
C ARG A 213 -13.47 -8.46 9.94
N ASP A 214 -13.93 -9.26 8.98
CA ASP A 214 -15.35 -9.36 8.66
C ASP A 214 -16.12 -9.83 9.90
N ILE A 215 -16.91 -8.94 10.47
CA ILE A 215 -17.77 -9.19 11.64
C ILE A 215 -19.22 -9.49 11.24
N THR A 216 -19.52 -9.63 9.95
CA THR A 216 -20.87 -9.87 9.47
C THR A 216 -21.25 -11.33 9.75
N PRO A 217 -22.32 -11.62 10.52
CA PRO A 217 -22.79 -12.98 10.70
C PRO A 217 -23.22 -13.54 9.34
N ARG A 218 -22.51 -14.55 8.84
CA ARG A 218 -22.84 -15.19 7.56
C ARG A 218 -24.21 -15.86 7.64
N SER A 219 -25.11 -15.52 6.73
CA SER A 219 -26.42 -16.16 6.63
C SER A 219 -26.36 -17.33 5.65
N THR A 220 -27.22 -18.32 5.82
CA THR A 220 -27.30 -19.54 4.99
C THR A 220 -27.66 -19.30 3.52
N ALA A 221 -27.95 -18.05 3.12
CA ALA A 221 -28.26 -17.69 1.74
C ALA A 221 -27.02 -17.64 0.82
N ASP A 222 -25.82 -17.40 1.36
CA ASP A 222 -24.58 -17.22 0.58
C ASP A 222 -24.04 -18.51 -0.07
N LEU A 223 -24.55 -19.68 0.35
CA LEU A 223 -24.14 -20.98 -0.18
C LEU A 223 -24.81 -21.34 -1.52
N ASN A 224 -25.93 -20.73 -1.88
CA ASN A 224 -26.68 -21.06 -3.10
C ASN A 224 -26.26 -20.25 -4.35
N THR A 225 -25.48 -19.19 -4.19
CA THR A 225 -25.00 -18.35 -5.29
C THR A 225 -23.73 -18.88 -5.96
N MET A 226 -23.12 -19.94 -5.43
CA MET A 226 -21.90 -20.56 -5.98
C MET A 226 -22.15 -21.72 -6.98
N ILE A 227 -23.41 -22.09 -7.27
CA ILE A 227 -23.74 -23.30 -8.06
C ILE A 227 -24.34 -22.99 -9.45
N GLY A 228 -24.60 -21.74 -9.81
CA GLY A 228 -25.19 -21.46 -11.12
C GLY A 228 -24.83 -20.10 -11.69
N SER A 229 -23.97 -20.09 -12.72
CA SER A 229 -24.25 -19.49 -14.04
C SER A 229 -22.96 -19.44 -14.88
N SER A 230 -22.96 -20.20 -15.97
CA SER A 230 -21.96 -20.17 -17.04
C SER A 230 -22.58 -19.52 -18.30
N ASN A 231 -21.79 -18.72 -19.02
CA ASN A 231 -21.97 -18.15 -20.38
C ASN A 231 -23.10 -17.12 -20.59
N GLU A 232 -22.91 -16.01 -21.31
CA GLU A 232 -22.61 -15.90 -22.76
C GLU A 232 -21.98 -14.53 -23.20
N PRO A 233 -21.57 -14.34 -24.49
CA PRO A 233 -20.45 -13.48 -24.94
C PRO A 233 -20.85 -12.16 -25.64
N ALA A 234 -19.88 -11.28 -25.91
CA ALA A 234 -19.98 -10.22 -26.92
C ALA A 234 -18.62 -9.87 -27.57
N GLN A 235 -18.68 -9.56 -28.87
CA GLN A 235 -17.60 -9.51 -29.85
C GLN A 235 -16.89 -8.16 -29.99
N ALA A 236 -15.58 -8.26 -30.31
CA ALA A 236 -14.67 -7.46 -31.15
C ALA A 236 -14.97 -5.99 -31.53
N ALA A 237 -13.95 -5.15 -31.31
CA ALA A 237 -13.52 -4.11 -32.27
C ALA A 237 -11.99 -3.90 -32.18
N ASP A 238 -11.32 -4.00 -33.33
CA ASP A 238 -9.88 -3.80 -33.52
C ASP A 238 -9.41 -2.37 -33.23
N SER A 239 -8.31 -2.21 -32.49
CA SER A 239 -7.23 -1.26 -32.84
C SER A 239 -5.95 -1.54 -32.02
N HIS A 240 -4.82 -1.59 -32.73
CA HIS A 240 -3.51 -2.02 -32.23
C HIS A 240 -2.94 -1.18 -31.06
N GLY A 241 -2.59 -1.89 -29.98
CA GLY A 241 -1.22 -1.91 -29.42
C GLY A 241 -0.86 -0.84 -28.38
N GLY A 242 -1.32 -1.03 -27.13
CA GLY A 242 -0.79 -0.30 -25.97
C GLY A 242 -1.62 -0.46 -24.70
N LEU A 243 -2.95 -0.56 -24.82
CA LEU A 243 -3.89 -0.71 -23.71
C LEU A 243 -4.14 -2.18 -23.31
N ASP A 244 -4.12 -3.09 -24.29
CA ASP A 244 -4.37 -4.52 -24.05
C ASP A 244 -3.27 -5.20 -23.23
N ASP A 245 -2.00 -4.79 -23.41
CA ASP A 245 -0.87 -5.35 -22.67
C ASP A 245 -0.97 -5.00 -21.18
N ASP A 246 -1.33 -3.75 -20.84
CA ASP A 246 -1.45 -3.32 -19.45
C ASP A 246 -2.66 -3.96 -18.75
N VAL A 247 -3.79 -4.11 -19.46
CA VAL A 247 -4.97 -4.83 -18.95
C VAL A 247 -4.67 -6.32 -18.76
N LEU A 248 -3.97 -6.94 -19.72
CA LEU A 248 -3.54 -8.33 -19.62
C LEU A 248 -2.58 -8.53 -18.44
N VAL A 249 -1.63 -7.62 -18.25
CA VAL A 249 -0.67 -7.67 -17.14
C VAL A 249 -1.37 -7.48 -15.80
N ALA A 250 -2.29 -6.53 -15.69
CA ALA A 250 -3.07 -6.29 -14.48
C ALA A 250 -3.92 -7.53 -14.12
N GLY A 251 -4.63 -8.12 -15.09
CA GLY A 251 -5.43 -9.33 -14.87
C GLY A 251 -4.58 -10.53 -14.43
N LEU A 252 -3.40 -10.71 -15.03
CA LEU A 252 -2.46 -11.76 -14.60
C LEU A 252 -1.88 -11.49 -13.20
N GLN A 253 -1.71 -10.23 -12.80
CA GLN A 253 -1.27 -9.88 -11.44
C GLN A 253 -2.36 -10.15 -10.41
N GLU A 254 -3.59 -9.73 -10.70
CA GLU A 254 -4.76 -9.96 -9.85
C GLU A 254 -5.00 -11.47 -9.65
N GLU A 255 -4.91 -12.27 -10.72
CA GLU A 255 -5.04 -13.73 -10.62
C GLU A 255 -3.95 -14.34 -9.73
N ILE A 256 -2.71 -13.83 -9.79
CA ILE A 256 -1.62 -14.28 -8.88
C ILE A 256 -1.95 -13.94 -7.43
N GLU A 257 -2.50 -12.76 -7.16
CA GLU A 257 -2.81 -12.30 -5.81
C GLU A 257 -4.00 -13.03 -5.18
N LEU A 258 -5.03 -13.35 -5.98
CA LEU A 258 -6.25 -14.04 -5.54
C LEU A 258 -6.14 -15.57 -5.49
N ALA A 259 -5.00 -16.13 -5.91
CA ALA A 259 -4.80 -17.57 -5.93
C ALA A 259 -4.57 -18.15 -4.53
N ASP A 260 -5.55 -18.90 -4.06
CA ASP A 260 -5.58 -19.54 -2.75
C ASP A 260 -5.39 -21.08 -2.80
N THR A 261 -5.22 -21.66 -4.01
CA THR A 261 -4.98 -23.10 -4.18
C THR A 261 -3.80 -23.40 -5.10
N LEU A 262 -3.27 -24.61 -4.97
CA LEU A 262 -2.20 -25.13 -5.84
C LEU A 262 -2.68 -25.25 -7.29
N GLU A 263 -3.92 -25.70 -7.51
CA GLU A 263 -4.51 -25.85 -8.84
C GLU A 263 -4.60 -24.50 -9.57
N LYS A 264 -5.04 -23.45 -8.86
CA LYS A 264 -5.06 -22.08 -9.40
C LYS A 264 -3.64 -21.59 -9.72
N ALA A 265 -2.68 -21.82 -8.83
CA ALA A 265 -1.29 -21.42 -9.06
C ALA A 265 -0.68 -22.10 -10.31
N VAL A 266 -0.99 -23.37 -10.55
CA VAL A 266 -0.58 -24.10 -11.76
C VAL A 266 -1.24 -23.49 -13.00
N ALA A 267 -2.56 -23.31 -12.98
CA ALA A 267 -3.31 -22.75 -14.09
C ALA A 267 -2.81 -21.35 -14.50
N ILE A 268 -2.46 -20.51 -13.52
CA ILE A 268 -1.89 -19.18 -13.75
C ILE A 268 -0.52 -19.27 -14.43
N GLY A 269 0.35 -20.18 -13.97
CA GLY A 269 1.65 -20.42 -14.60
C GLY A 269 1.53 -20.82 -16.08
N GLU A 270 0.59 -21.70 -16.40
CA GLU A 270 0.27 -22.09 -17.78
C GLU A 270 -0.29 -20.93 -18.60
N LYS A 271 -1.18 -20.13 -18.00
CA LYS A 271 -1.80 -18.96 -18.63
C LYS A 271 -0.75 -17.91 -19.00
N ILE A 272 0.16 -17.56 -18.08
CA ILE A 272 1.28 -16.65 -18.33
C ILE A 272 2.16 -17.21 -19.46
N GLY A 273 2.41 -18.53 -19.46
CA GLY A 273 3.17 -19.20 -20.52
C GLY A 273 2.56 -19.03 -21.92
N LYS A 274 1.23 -19.13 -22.04
CA LYS A 274 0.49 -18.94 -23.30
C LYS A 274 0.53 -17.49 -23.80
N GLN A 275 0.71 -16.53 -22.89
CA GLN A 275 0.75 -15.10 -23.18
C GLN A 275 2.17 -14.56 -23.42
N LYS A 276 3.18 -15.43 -23.56
CA LYS A 276 4.58 -15.03 -23.72
C LYS A 276 4.80 -14.06 -24.88
N ASP A 277 4.18 -14.32 -26.03
CA ASP A 277 4.37 -13.52 -27.24
C ASP A 277 3.59 -12.20 -27.21
N SER A 278 2.65 -12.06 -26.27
CA SER A 278 1.82 -10.87 -26.02
C SER A 278 2.37 -9.99 -24.89
N LEU A 279 3.55 -10.32 -24.34
CA LEU A 279 4.14 -9.60 -23.21
C LEU A 279 5.57 -9.18 -23.54
N THR A 280 6.00 -8.03 -23.00
CA THR A 280 7.42 -7.67 -23.03
C THR A 280 8.25 -8.70 -22.25
N GLU A 281 9.49 -8.97 -22.70
CA GLU A 281 10.37 -9.96 -22.06
C GLU A 281 10.60 -9.67 -20.56
N SER A 282 10.68 -8.39 -20.17
CA SER A 282 10.80 -8.00 -18.76
C SER A 282 9.54 -8.32 -17.95
N THR A 283 8.36 -8.03 -18.49
CA THR A 283 7.09 -8.28 -17.81
C THR A 283 6.79 -9.76 -17.71
N PHE A 284 7.02 -10.52 -18.79
CA PHE A 284 6.88 -11.97 -18.81
C PHE A 284 7.76 -12.64 -17.75
N ARG A 285 9.04 -12.24 -17.64
CA ARG A 285 9.96 -12.76 -16.60
C ARG A 285 9.47 -12.45 -15.20
N SER A 286 8.99 -11.22 -14.97
CA SER A 286 8.46 -10.79 -13.68
C SER A 286 7.23 -11.61 -13.26
N LEU A 287 6.24 -11.73 -14.14
CA LEU A 287 5.02 -12.51 -13.90
C LEU A 287 5.34 -13.99 -13.67
N ARG A 288 6.23 -14.58 -14.48
CA ARG A 288 6.67 -15.96 -14.29
C ARG A 288 7.37 -16.18 -12.95
N ALA A 289 8.20 -15.25 -12.52
CA ALA A 289 8.87 -15.33 -11.22
C ALA A 289 7.87 -15.28 -10.06
N ARG A 290 6.86 -14.41 -10.15
CA ARG A 290 5.77 -14.32 -9.16
C ARG A 290 4.92 -15.59 -9.13
N ALA A 291 4.48 -16.10 -10.28
CA ALA A 291 3.73 -17.34 -10.38
C ALA A 291 4.53 -18.56 -9.86
N ALA A 292 5.84 -18.61 -10.12
CA ALA A 292 6.70 -19.66 -9.57
C ALA A 292 6.84 -19.57 -8.04
N LYS A 293 6.85 -18.36 -7.47
CA LYS A 293 6.86 -18.16 -6.02
C LYS A 293 5.54 -18.60 -5.39
N LEU A 294 4.41 -18.21 -6.00
CA LEU A 294 3.07 -18.61 -5.59
C LEU A 294 2.89 -20.14 -5.62
N TYR A 295 3.32 -20.79 -6.71
CA TYR A 295 3.30 -22.25 -6.81
C TYR A 295 4.10 -22.90 -5.68
N LYS A 296 5.34 -22.45 -5.44
CA LYS A 296 6.18 -22.99 -4.37
C LYS A 296 5.56 -22.83 -2.99
N HIS A 297 4.86 -21.72 -2.76
CA HIS A 297 4.16 -21.47 -1.50
C HIS A 297 3.03 -22.48 -1.27
N HIS A 298 2.13 -22.63 -2.25
CA HIS A 298 1.01 -23.56 -2.14
C HIS A 298 1.44 -25.03 -2.16
N ASP A 299 2.50 -25.36 -2.91
CA ASP A 299 3.05 -26.71 -2.93
C ASP A 299 3.71 -27.06 -1.59
N ALA A 300 4.47 -26.13 -1.00
CA ALA A 300 5.06 -26.33 0.34
C ALA A 300 3.98 -26.50 1.42
N ARG A 301 2.91 -25.68 1.36
CA ARG A 301 1.75 -25.82 2.26
C ARG A 301 1.11 -27.20 2.13
N ARG A 302 0.81 -27.64 0.91
CA ARG A 302 0.24 -28.96 0.64
C ARG A 302 1.14 -30.09 1.13
N GLN A 303 2.45 -30.00 0.93
CA GLN A 303 3.41 -31.01 1.38
C GLN A 303 3.39 -31.16 2.90
N ILE A 304 3.39 -30.04 3.65
CA ILE A 304 3.33 -30.08 5.11
C ILE A 304 1.98 -30.56 5.62
N GLU A 305 0.87 -30.08 5.05
CA GLU A 305 -0.47 -30.55 5.42
C GLU A 305 -0.61 -32.06 5.19
N ALA A 306 -0.15 -32.56 4.04
CA ALA A 306 -0.15 -34.00 3.75
C ALA A 306 0.75 -34.78 4.72
N ALA A 307 1.93 -34.25 5.04
CA ALA A 307 2.86 -34.87 5.97
C ALA A 307 2.26 -34.97 7.39
N ILE A 308 1.68 -33.88 7.89
CA ILE A 308 1.00 -33.85 9.20
C ILE A 308 -0.20 -34.80 9.21
N ASN A 309 -1.05 -34.78 8.18
CA ASN A 309 -2.22 -35.66 8.10
C ASN A 309 -1.86 -37.15 7.97
N SER A 310 -0.62 -37.47 7.59
CA SER A 310 -0.11 -38.84 7.50
C SER A 310 0.53 -39.36 8.79
N LEU A 311 0.69 -38.50 9.81
CA LEU A 311 1.25 -38.92 11.09
C LEU A 311 0.30 -39.85 11.83
N ASP A 312 0.82 -40.99 12.29
CA ASP A 312 0.10 -41.96 13.12
C ASP A 312 0.93 -42.28 14.36
N ALA A 313 0.44 -41.87 15.53
CA ALA A 313 1.11 -42.11 16.81
C ALA A 313 1.18 -43.59 17.19
N SER A 314 0.35 -44.45 16.59
CA SER A 314 0.34 -45.89 16.82
C SER A 314 1.35 -46.64 15.95
N ALA A 315 1.97 -45.97 14.98
CA ALA A 315 2.91 -46.60 14.06
C ALA A 315 4.26 -46.90 14.75
N PRO A 316 4.94 -48.01 14.42
CA PRO A 316 6.24 -48.35 15.01
C PRO A 316 7.34 -47.30 14.79
N ASP A 317 7.21 -46.51 13.73
CA ASP A 317 8.11 -45.44 13.29
C ASP A 317 7.56 -44.02 13.55
N ALA A 318 6.55 -43.89 14.43
CA ALA A 318 5.90 -42.61 14.76
C ALA A 318 6.89 -41.49 15.13
N LYS A 319 7.90 -41.81 15.94
CA LYS A 319 8.93 -40.85 16.37
C LYS A 319 9.83 -40.40 15.21
N GLU A 320 10.22 -41.31 14.33
CA GLU A 320 11.08 -41.00 13.18
C GLU A 320 10.33 -40.17 12.13
N THR A 321 9.08 -40.54 11.86
CA THR A 321 8.21 -39.80 10.94
C THR A 321 7.90 -38.41 11.46
N PHE A 322 7.63 -38.24 12.76
CA PHE A 322 7.41 -36.93 13.37
C PHE A 322 8.64 -36.01 13.21
N VAL A 323 9.84 -36.48 13.57
CA VAL A 323 11.09 -35.71 13.41
C VAL A 323 11.34 -35.32 11.95
N LYS A 324 10.98 -36.19 11.01
CA LYS A 324 11.08 -35.89 9.58
C LYS A 324 10.16 -34.74 9.18
N VAL A 325 8.91 -34.71 9.67
CA VAL A 325 7.97 -33.60 9.41
C VAL A 325 8.50 -32.28 9.99
N GLU A 326 9.10 -32.29 11.18
CA GLU A 326 9.74 -31.09 11.75
C GLU A 326 10.90 -30.58 10.88
N SER A 327 11.74 -31.50 10.39
CA SER A 327 12.84 -31.16 9.48
C SER A 327 12.34 -30.61 8.15
N ASP A 328 11.27 -31.19 7.60
CA ASP A 328 10.66 -30.72 6.35
C ASP A 328 10.02 -29.34 6.51
N LEU A 329 9.35 -29.07 7.65
CA LEU A 329 8.82 -27.75 7.96
C LEU A 329 9.93 -26.69 8.01
N GLN A 330 11.05 -26.99 8.66
CA GLN A 330 12.19 -26.08 8.74
C GLN A 330 12.83 -25.84 7.36
N ARG A 331 12.92 -26.88 6.53
CA ARG A 331 13.41 -26.79 5.15
C ARG A 331 12.50 -25.95 4.26
N LEU A 332 11.18 -26.02 4.46
CA LEU A 332 10.17 -25.34 3.64
C LEU A 332 9.82 -23.92 4.13
N LYS A 333 10.41 -23.46 5.25
CA LYS A 333 10.16 -22.12 5.82
C LYS A 333 10.18 -20.99 4.78
N GLY A 334 11.19 -20.96 3.91
CA GLY A 334 11.33 -19.90 2.91
C GLY A 334 10.22 -19.87 1.84
N ALA A 335 9.55 -21.00 1.59
CA ALA A 335 8.42 -21.08 0.66
C ALA A 335 7.08 -20.80 1.37
N LEU A 336 6.92 -21.26 2.62
CA LEU A 336 5.72 -21.05 3.43
C LEU A 336 5.53 -19.60 3.87
N GLY A 337 6.62 -18.87 4.14
CA GLY A 337 6.54 -17.58 4.82
C GLY A 337 6.37 -17.75 6.34
N ASP A 338 6.54 -16.65 7.08
CA ASP A 338 6.63 -16.71 8.55
C ASP A 338 5.31 -17.11 9.22
N GLU A 339 4.17 -16.61 8.73
CA GLU A 339 2.84 -16.88 9.32
C GLU A 339 2.45 -18.37 9.25
N LEU A 340 2.51 -18.98 8.06
CA LEU A 340 2.22 -20.41 7.91
C LEU A 340 3.26 -21.28 8.61
N HIS A 341 4.55 -20.89 8.58
CA HIS A 341 5.60 -21.64 9.27
C HIS A 341 5.38 -21.64 10.78
N GLU A 342 5.00 -20.50 11.36
CA GLU A 342 4.65 -20.38 12.77
C GLU A 342 3.40 -21.20 13.10
N GLY A 343 2.35 -21.11 12.29
CA GLY A 343 1.13 -21.90 12.45
C GLY A 343 1.39 -23.41 12.49
N PHE A 344 2.15 -23.94 11.52
CA PHE A 344 2.52 -25.37 11.52
C PHE A 344 3.47 -25.74 12.65
N SER A 345 4.36 -24.82 13.06
CA SER A 345 5.27 -25.05 14.19
C SER A 345 4.50 -25.19 15.51
N ILE A 346 3.44 -24.40 15.70
CA ILE A 346 2.54 -24.52 16.85
C ILE A 346 1.81 -25.86 16.82
N THR A 347 1.19 -26.22 15.68
CA THR A 347 0.50 -27.51 15.52
C THR A 347 1.40 -28.70 15.85
N LEU A 348 2.62 -28.74 15.31
CA LEU A 348 3.58 -29.79 15.64
C LEU A 348 4.01 -29.71 17.12
N GLY A 349 4.19 -28.52 17.67
CA GLY A 349 4.48 -28.32 19.09
C GLY A 349 3.43 -28.97 20.00
N ASP A 350 2.15 -28.77 19.69
CA ASP A 350 1.02 -29.33 20.45
C ASP A 350 0.95 -30.86 20.31
N MET A 351 1.23 -31.40 19.12
CA MET A 351 1.23 -32.85 18.87
C MET A 351 2.44 -33.56 19.48
N ARG A 352 3.54 -32.85 19.79
CA ARG A 352 4.83 -33.46 20.18
C ARG A 352 4.71 -34.48 21.33
N ALA A 353 3.82 -34.25 22.29
CA ALA A 353 3.65 -35.13 23.45
C ALA A 353 3.20 -36.56 23.08
N GLU A 354 2.57 -36.74 21.91
CA GLU A 354 2.06 -38.03 21.43
C GLU A 354 3.13 -38.86 20.68
N TYR A 355 4.26 -38.23 20.30
CA TYR A 355 5.27 -38.82 19.41
C TYR A 355 6.69 -38.90 20.03
N VAL A 356 6.87 -38.50 21.31
CA VAL A 356 8.18 -38.45 22.01
C VAL A 356 8.47 -39.68 22.87
#